data_AF-A0A368F2T8-F1
#
_entry.id   AF-A0A368F2T8-F1
#
_cell.length_a   1.000
_cell.length_b   1.000
_cell.length_c   1.000
_cell.angle_alpha   90.00
_cell.angle_beta   90.00
_cell.angle_gamma   90.00
#
_symmetry.space_group_name_H-M   'P 1'
#
loop_
_entity.id
_entity.type
_entity.pdbx_description
1 polymer ?
#
loop_
_entity_poly.entity_id
_entity_poly.type
_entity_poly.pdbx_seq_one_letter_code
_entity_poly.pdbx_strand_id
1 'polypeptide(L)'
;MTPLGEWLFSNNVGLSSVIMTVFSSLTFRDSLLALRAIALCKALSEKLMECYDDEVGVYMLVCAIRSLQLHGADEVAGTPLIGLVFHIYCALRRFSDSLPQVLMQIPEVTAEIVETFDSKVFLGHFQIQFLQQQIWEGRCVLDCYDPN
;
A
#
# COMPACT_ATOMS: atom_id res chain seq x y z
N MET A 1 2.79 -15.69 0.73
CA MET A 1 4.26 -15.81 0.82
C MET A 1 4.60 -17.28 1.01
N THR A 2 5.81 -17.76 0.69
CA THR A 2 6.21 -19.14 1.07
C THR A 2 6.68 -19.18 2.52
N PRO A 3 6.68 -20.34 3.20
CA PRO A 3 7.14 -20.45 4.59
C PRO A 3 8.57 -19.95 4.81
N LEU A 4 9.45 -20.14 3.83
CA LEU A 4 10.82 -19.61 3.87
C LEU A 4 10.83 -18.07 3.84
N GLY A 5 10.01 -17.46 2.99
CA GLY A 5 9.88 -16.00 2.92
C GLY A 5 9.31 -15.42 4.23
N GLU A 6 8.31 -16.08 4.81
CA GLU A 6 7.76 -15.68 6.11
C GLU A 6 8.81 -15.77 7.22
N TRP A 7 9.59 -16.86 7.25
CA TRP A 7 10.66 -17.02 8.24
C TRP A 7 11.75 -15.96 8.07
N LEU A 8 12.19 -15.67 6.85
CA LEU A 8 13.21 -14.64 6.58
C LEU A 8 12.78 -13.26 7.11
N PHE A 9 11.55 -12.86 6.81
CA PHE A 9 11.06 -11.53 7.19
C PHE A 9 10.67 -11.42 8.66
N SER A 10 10.18 -12.49 9.28
CA SER A 10 9.92 -12.51 10.73
C SER A 10 11.18 -12.33 11.57
N ASN A 11 12.34 -12.71 11.03
CA ASN A 11 13.64 -12.51 11.68
C ASN A 11 14.33 -11.21 11.22
N ASN A 12 13.63 -10.35 10.46
CA ASN A 12 14.13 -9.11 9.86
C ASN A 12 15.46 -9.28 9.09
N VAL A 13 15.65 -10.45 8.47
CA VAL A 13 16.90 -10.75 7.75
C VAL A 13 16.82 -10.13 6.36
N GLY A 14 17.38 -8.92 6.21
CA GLY A 14 17.53 -8.24 4.92
C GLY A 14 16.23 -7.76 4.29
N LEU A 15 15.14 -7.59 5.06
CA LEU A 15 13.83 -7.16 4.57
C LEU A 15 13.94 -5.86 3.74
N SER A 16 14.60 -4.83 4.27
CA SER A 16 14.79 -3.56 3.53
C SER A 16 15.55 -3.77 2.23
N SER A 17 16.59 -4.60 2.21
CA SER A 17 17.34 -4.90 0.98
C SER A 17 16.46 -5.59 -0.07
N VAL A 18 15.60 -6.52 0.35
CA VAL A 18 14.66 -7.20 -0.54
C VAL A 18 13.60 -6.23 -1.05
N ILE A 19 13.03 -5.38 -0.18
CA ILE A 19 12.09 -4.34 -0.56
C ILE A 19 12.71 -3.42 -1.60
N MET A 20 13.89 -2.84 -1.30
CA MET A 20 14.58 -1.93 -2.21
C MET A 20 14.83 -2.57 -3.57
N THR A 21 15.27 -3.83 -3.59
CA THR A 21 15.52 -4.57 -4.83
C THR A 21 14.24 -4.81 -5.63
N VAL A 22 13.19 -5.34 -5.00
CA VAL A 22 11.92 -5.65 -5.67
C VAL A 22 11.25 -4.37 -6.17
N PHE A 23 11.20 -3.32 -5.36
CA PHE A 23 10.61 -2.04 -5.77
C PHE A 23 11.43 -1.32 -6.83
N SER A 24 12.76 -1.43 -6.84
CA SER A 24 13.58 -0.88 -7.93
C SER A 24 13.21 -1.50 -9.29
N SER A 25 12.85 -2.79 -9.31
CA SER A 25 12.47 -3.49 -10.55
C SER A 25 11.21 -2.91 -11.22
N LEU A 26 10.31 -2.29 -10.44
CA LEU A 26 9.14 -1.60 -10.97
C LEU A 26 9.50 -0.43 -11.90
N THR A 27 10.70 0.13 -11.74
CA THR A 27 11.19 1.28 -12.50
C THR A 27 11.94 0.89 -13.77
N PHE A 28 12.12 -0.40 -14.03
CA PHE A 28 12.74 -0.89 -15.27
C PHE A 28 11.76 -0.75 -16.44
N ARG A 29 12.29 -0.61 -17.66
CA ARG A 29 11.51 -0.53 -18.91
C ARG A 29 11.00 -1.91 -19.38
N ASP A 30 10.41 -2.66 -18.47
CA ASP A 30 9.80 -3.97 -18.71
C ASP A 30 8.46 -4.05 -17.96
N SER A 31 7.36 -3.83 -18.68
CA SER A 31 6.01 -3.81 -18.10
C SER A 31 5.57 -5.19 -17.60
N LEU A 32 6.06 -6.27 -18.21
CA LEU A 32 5.75 -7.64 -17.78
C LEU A 32 6.44 -7.96 -16.45
N LEU A 33 7.70 -7.54 -16.29
CA LEU A 33 8.39 -7.64 -15.01
C LEU A 33 7.67 -6.85 -13.92
N ALA A 34 7.30 -5.59 -14.22
CA ALA A 34 6.55 -4.76 -13.28
C ALA A 34 5.25 -5.46 -12.83
N LEU A 35 4.47 -5.99 -13.78
CA LEU A 35 3.23 -6.72 -13.50
C LEU A 35 3.45 -7.94 -12.60
N ARG A 36 4.50 -8.72 -12.86
CA ARG A 36 4.87 -9.89 -12.03
C ARG A 36 5.32 -9.49 -10.63
N ALA A 37 5.97 -8.33 -10.48
CA ALA A 37 6.46 -7.84 -9.20
C ALA A 37 5.32 -7.32 -8.29
N ILE A 38 4.15 -6.96 -8.81
CA ILE A 38 3.04 -6.37 -8.03
C ILE A 38 2.63 -7.22 -6.84
N ALA A 39 2.47 -8.54 -7.02
CA ALA A 39 2.04 -9.43 -5.94
C ALA A 39 3.06 -9.48 -4.80
N LEU A 40 4.36 -9.46 -5.14
CA LEU A 40 5.43 -9.40 -4.15
C LEU A 40 5.47 -8.03 -3.46
N CYS A 41 5.29 -6.93 -4.20
CA CYS A 41 5.27 -5.58 -3.63
C CYS A 41 4.15 -5.42 -2.60
N LYS A 42 2.96 -5.98 -2.86
CA LYS A 42 1.85 -5.97 -1.89
C LYS A 42 2.21 -6.74 -0.61
N ALA A 43 2.67 -7.99 -0.76
CA ALA A 43 3.07 -8.81 0.39
C ALA A 43 4.19 -8.15 1.22
N LEU A 44 5.15 -7.50 0.56
CA LEU A 44 6.22 -6.77 1.25
C LEU A 44 5.72 -5.49 1.94
N SER A 45 4.72 -4.82 1.37
CA SER A 45 4.07 -3.67 2.01
C SER A 45 3.38 -4.09 3.31
N GLU A 46 2.71 -5.24 3.30
CA GLU A 46 2.09 -5.80 4.48
C GLU A 46 3.11 -6.16 5.55
N LYS A 47 4.27 -6.70 5.16
CA LYS A 47 5.37 -6.99 6.09
C LYS A 47 6.04 -5.75 6.66
N LEU A 48 6.16 -4.68 5.88
CA LEU A 48 6.69 -3.43 6.41
C LEU A 48 5.80 -2.84 7.52
N MET A 49 4.49 -3.10 7.52
CA MET A 49 3.61 -2.65 8.61
C MET A 49 4.00 -3.22 9.99
N GLU A 50 4.58 -4.42 10.04
CA GLU A 50 5.01 -5.08 11.28
C GLU A 50 6.28 -4.45 11.88
N CYS A 51 7.10 -3.79 11.04
CA CYS A 51 8.38 -3.20 11.40
C CYS A 51 8.64 -1.92 10.59
N TYR A 52 7.73 -0.95 10.75
CA TYR A 52 7.67 0.20 9.86
C TYR A 52 8.94 1.06 9.90
N ASP A 53 9.40 1.45 8.70
CA ASP A 53 10.49 2.37 8.46
C ASP A 53 10.01 3.41 7.42
N ASP A 54 10.09 4.70 7.78
CA ASP A 54 9.53 5.79 6.98
C ASP A 54 10.26 5.94 5.63
N GLU A 55 11.60 5.83 5.63
CA GLU A 55 12.40 5.98 4.42
C GLU A 55 12.08 4.87 3.42
N VAL A 56 11.94 3.63 3.92
CA VAL A 56 11.56 2.48 3.09
C VAL A 56 10.12 2.64 2.58
N GLY A 57 9.18 3.08 3.42
CA GLY A 57 7.79 3.29 3.01
C GLY A 57 7.63 4.38 1.96
N VAL A 58 8.33 5.49 2.11
CA VAL A 58 8.40 6.58 1.12
C VAL A 58 9.00 6.07 -0.19
N TYR A 59 10.12 5.33 -0.13
CA TYR A 59 10.76 4.74 -1.30
C TYR A 59 9.81 3.82 -2.08
N MET A 60 9.07 2.97 -1.38
CA MET A 60 8.09 2.07 -1.98
C MET A 60 7.02 2.82 -2.77
N LEU A 61 6.44 3.87 -2.17
CA LEU A 61 5.42 4.68 -2.83
C LEU A 61 5.97 5.42 -4.05
N VAL A 62 7.17 6.00 -3.93
CA VAL A 62 7.87 6.66 -5.04
C VAL A 62 8.10 5.70 -6.21
N CYS A 63 8.62 4.49 -5.95
CA CYS A 63 8.84 3.50 -7.00
C CYS A 63 7.54 3.05 -7.69
N ALA A 64 6.46 2.86 -6.92
CA ALA A 64 5.16 2.50 -7.49
C ALA A 64 4.58 3.61 -8.38
N ILE A 65 4.65 4.88 -7.94
CA ILE A 65 4.21 6.03 -8.75
C ILE A 65 5.04 6.17 -10.01
N ARG A 66 6.38 6.04 -9.92
CA ARG A 66 7.26 6.07 -11.09
C ARG A 66 6.95 4.95 -12.08
N SER A 67 6.65 3.76 -11.58
CA SER A 67 6.24 2.64 -12.42
C SER A 67 4.93 2.94 -13.15
N LEU A 68 3.95 3.54 -12.46
CA LEU A 68 2.71 3.99 -13.08
C LEU A 68 2.95 5.09 -14.12
N GLN A 69 3.86 6.03 -13.88
CA GLN A 69 4.23 7.04 -14.87
C GLN A 69 4.91 6.42 -16.11
N LEU A 70 5.71 5.38 -15.91
CA LEU A 70 6.46 4.71 -16.98
C LEU A 70 5.57 3.79 -17.83
N HIS A 71 4.67 3.04 -17.19
CA HIS A 71 3.89 1.96 -17.80
C HIS A 71 2.39 2.22 -17.83
N GLY A 72 1.91 3.36 -17.33
CA GLY A 72 0.47 3.63 -17.16
C GLY A 72 -0.35 3.72 -18.44
N ALA A 73 0.32 3.93 -19.58
CA ALA A 73 -0.30 3.89 -20.91
C ALA A 73 -0.48 2.45 -21.45
N ASP A 74 0.13 1.44 -20.82
CA ASP A 74 -0.06 0.03 -21.16
C ASP A 74 -1.43 -0.44 -20.64
N GLU A 75 -2.25 -0.95 -21.54
CA GLU A 75 -3.64 -1.36 -21.24
C GLU A 75 -3.73 -2.48 -20.20
N VAL A 76 -2.67 -3.28 -20.04
CA VAL A 76 -2.63 -4.41 -19.12
C VAL A 76 -2.00 -4.01 -17.78
N ALA A 77 -0.94 -3.20 -17.79
CA ALA A 77 -0.18 -2.83 -16.60
C ALA A 77 -0.77 -1.64 -15.83
N GLY A 78 -1.44 -0.71 -16.50
CA GLY A 78 -1.91 0.54 -15.90
C GLY A 78 -2.83 0.33 -14.69
N THR A 79 -3.92 -0.44 -14.85
CA THR A 79 -4.89 -0.67 -13.77
C THR A 79 -4.27 -1.38 -12.55
N PRO A 80 -3.51 -2.48 -12.72
CA PRO A 80 -2.78 -3.10 -11.60
C PRO A 80 -1.81 -2.16 -10.87
N LEU A 81 -1.10 -1.27 -11.59
CA LEU A 81 -0.16 -0.32 -11.00
C LEU A 81 -0.87 0.78 -10.19
N ILE A 82 -2.00 1.30 -10.69
CA ILE A 82 -2.87 2.19 -9.90
C ILE A 82 -3.30 1.49 -8.60
N GLY A 83 -3.75 0.24 -8.71
CA GLY A 83 -4.13 -0.58 -7.56
C GLY A 83 -2.97 -0.83 -6.58
N LEU A 84 -1.72 -0.93 -7.07
CA LEU A 84 -0.54 -1.06 -6.22
C LEU A 84 -0.24 0.23 -5.47
N VAL A 85 -0.24 1.39 -6.16
CA VAL A 85 -0.04 2.72 -5.53
C VAL A 85 -1.07 2.92 -4.41
N PHE A 86 -2.34 2.65 -4.69
CA PHE A 86 -3.41 2.77 -3.70
C PHE A 86 -3.22 1.82 -2.52
N HIS A 87 -2.85 0.56 -2.77
CA HIS A 87 -2.61 -0.42 -1.72
C HIS A 87 -1.46 0.02 -0.78
N ILE A 88 -0.33 0.45 -1.34
CA ILE A 88 0.82 0.92 -0.54
C ILE A 88 0.44 2.12 0.32
N TYR A 89 -0.21 3.12 -0.27
CA TYR A 89 -0.64 4.31 0.46
C TYR A 89 -1.55 3.94 1.63
N CYS A 90 -2.61 3.18 1.37
CA CYS A 90 -3.58 2.78 2.40
C CYS A 90 -2.97 1.89 3.49
N ALA A 91 -2.06 0.99 3.15
CA ALA A 91 -1.40 0.12 4.12
C ALA A 91 -0.50 0.92 5.07
N LEU A 92 0.30 1.84 4.50
CA LEU A 92 1.38 2.50 5.22
C LEU A 92 0.99 3.84 5.84
N ARG A 93 -0.09 4.50 5.36
CA ARG A 93 -0.47 5.85 5.78
C ARG A 93 -0.62 6.04 7.29
N ARG A 94 -1.12 5.03 8.00
CA ARG A 94 -1.30 5.12 9.48
C ARG A 94 0.04 5.24 10.24
N PHE A 95 1.14 4.87 9.60
CA PHE A 95 2.48 4.84 10.19
C PHE A 95 3.35 6.02 9.74
N SER A 96 2.92 6.79 8.75
CA SER A 96 3.73 7.86 8.16
C SER A 96 2.91 9.06 7.71
N ASP A 97 3.38 10.23 8.16
CA ASP A 97 2.91 11.54 7.74
C ASP A 97 3.69 12.07 6.51
N SER A 98 4.72 11.33 6.07
CA SER A 98 5.54 11.66 4.90
C SER A 98 4.87 11.26 3.59
N LEU A 99 4.00 10.24 3.57
CA LEU A 99 3.36 9.74 2.34
C LEU A 99 2.51 10.78 1.59
N PRO A 100 1.71 11.64 2.23
CA PRO A 100 1.03 12.74 1.54
C PRO A 100 1.98 13.67 0.79
N GLN A 101 3.19 13.90 1.31
CA GLN A 101 4.21 14.75 0.67
C GLN A 101 4.75 14.13 -0.62
N VAL A 102 4.69 12.79 -0.76
CA VAL A 102 5.02 12.11 -2.01
C VAL A 102 3.95 12.38 -3.07
N LEU A 103 2.67 12.38 -2.69
CA LEU A 103 1.57 12.68 -3.62
C LEU A 103 1.61 14.14 -4.10
N MET A 104 2.00 15.07 -3.24
CA MET A 104 2.18 16.48 -3.58
C MET A 104 3.27 16.73 -4.64
N GLN A 105 4.15 15.76 -4.89
CA GLN A 105 5.18 15.84 -5.93
C GLN A 105 4.68 15.39 -7.31
N ILE A 106 3.46 14.85 -7.41
CA ILE A 106 2.87 14.46 -8.69
C ILE A 106 2.42 15.73 -9.44
N PRO A 107 2.78 15.88 -10.74
CA PRO A 107 2.33 17.02 -11.53
C PRO A 107 0.80 17.16 -11.51
N GLU A 108 0.32 18.40 -11.49
CA GLU A 108 -1.11 18.75 -11.55
C GLU A 108 -1.95 18.31 -10.33
N VAL A 109 -1.33 17.71 -9.32
CA VAL A 109 -1.97 17.42 -8.03
C VAL A 109 -1.93 18.66 -7.13
N THR A 110 -3.08 19.03 -6.57
CA THR A 110 -3.21 20.17 -5.64
C THR A 110 -3.28 19.69 -4.19
N ALA A 111 -2.97 20.58 -3.24
CA ALA A 111 -3.08 20.29 -1.82
C ALA A 111 -4.50 19.85 -1.41
N GLU A 112 -5.53 20.49 -1.96
CA GLU A 112 -6.94 20.15 -1.70
C GLU A 112 -7.28 18.71 -2.15
N ILE A 113 -6.76 18.28 -3.30
CA ILE A 113 -6.96 16.91 -3.80
C ILE A 113 -6.30 15.91 -2.84
N VAL A 114 -5.06 16.17 -2.42
CA VAL A 114 -4.33 15.28 -1.50
C VAL A 114 -5.02 15.24 -0.14
N GLU A 115 -5.41 16.38 0.42
CA GLU A 115 -6.10 16.46 1.72
C GLU A 115 -7.45 15.72 1.69
N THR A 116 -8.23 15.90 0.63
CA THR A 116 -9.51 15.21 0.45
C THR A 116 -9.32 13.70 0.33
N PHE A 117 -8.32 13.26 -0.43
CA PHE A 117 -7.98 11.85 -0.58
C PHE A 117 -7.49 11.26 0.75
N ASP A 118 -6.55 11.93 1.41
CA ASP A 118 -5.94 11.49 2.66
C ASP A 118 -6.96 11.36 3.79
N SER A 119 -7.85 12.35 3.91
CA SER A 119 -8.94 12.34 4.88
C SER A 119 -9.86 11.13 4.68
N LYS A 120 -10.17 10.77 3.43
CA LYS A 120 -11.00 9.59 3.13
C LYS A 120 -10.29 8.29 3.47
N VAL A 121 -8.99 8.18 3.18
CA VAL A 121 -8.18 7.00 3.54
C VAL A 121 -8.11 6.86 5.05
N PHE A 122 -7.85 7.96 5.76
CA PHE A 122 -7.76 7.97 7.22
C PHE A 122 -9.10 7.59 7.88
N LEU A 123 -10.21 8.17 7.42
CA LEU A 123 -11.56 7.86 7.91
C LEU A 123 -11.98 6.42 7.59
N GLY A 124 -11.72 5.94 6.37
CA GLY A 124 -12.03 4.57 5.97
C GLY A 124 -11.23 3.54 6.77
N HIS A 125 -9.97 3.86 7.09
CA HIS A 125 -9.14 3.05 7.97
C HIS A 125 -9.69 3.00 9.41
N PHE A 126 -10.12 4.15 9.95
CA PHE A 126 -10.73 4.24 11.27
C PHE A 126 -12.03 3.43 11.37
N GLN A 127 -12.86 3.44 10.32
CA GLN A 127 -14.09 2.63 10.26
C GLN A 127 -13.80 1.13 10.25
N ILE A 128 -12.80 0.67 9.49
CA ILE A 128 -12.44 -0.76 9.45
C ILE A 128 -11.86 -1.21 10.80
N GLN A 129 -10.98 -0.42 11.42
CA GLN A 129 -10.46 -0.74 12.75
C GLN A 129 -11.55 -0.73 13.81
N PHE A 130 -12.47 0.25 13.77
CA PHE A 130 -13.61 0.30 14.67
C PHE A 130 -14.51 -0.94 14.47
N LEU A 131 -14.82 -1.32 13.22
CA LEU A 131 -15.59 -2.54 12.93
C LEU A 131 -14.85 -3.79 13.40
N GLN A 132 -13.55 -3.92 13.15
CA GLN A 132 -12.75 -5.05 13.62
C GLN A 132 -12.68 -5.13 15.15
N GLN A 133 -12.57 -3.99 15.83
CA GLN A 133 -12.58 -3.92 17.28
C GLN A 133 -13.96 -4.26 17.86
N GLN A 134 -15.06 -3.81 17.24
CA GLN A 134 -16.42 -4.21 17.64
C GLN A 134 -16.68 -5.71 17.42
N ILE A 135 -16.14 -6.29 16.34
CA ILE A 135 -16.18 -7.73 16.06
C ILE A 135 -15.35 -8.51 17.09
N TRP A 136 -14.15 -8.02 17.42
CA TRP A 136 -13.24 -8.66 18.41
C TRP A 136 -13.76 -8.56 19.85
N GLU A 137 -14.42 -7.46 20.22
CA GLU A 137 -15.05 -7.26 21.53
C GLU A 137 -16.44 -7.91 21.66
N GLY A 138 -16.87 -8.72 20.67
CA GLY A 138 -18.11 -9.49 20.73
C GLY A 138 -19.39 -8.66 20.73
N ARG A 139 -19.33 -7.38 20.35
CA ARG A 139 -20.49 -6.45 20.31
C ARG A 139 -21.20 -6.44 18.96
N CYS A 140 -21.18 -7.54 18.21
CA CYS A 140 -22.16 -7.75 17.15
C CYS A 140 -23.51 -8.12 17.77
N VAL A 141 -24.22 -7.10 18.28
CA VAL A 141 -25.66 -7.19 18.45
C VAL A 141 -26.25 -7.20 17.03
N LEU A 142 -26.65 -8.39 16.57
CA LEU A 142 -27.54 -8.57 15.43
C LEU A 142 -28.91 -7.94 15.76
N ASP A 143 -29.01 -6.62 15.75
CA ASP A 143 -30.28 -5.91 15.72
C ASP A 143 -30.37 -5.15 14.41
N CYS A 144 -30.78 -5.86 13.35
CA CYS A 144 -31.45 -5.30 12.17
C CYS A 144 -31.91 -6.45 11.25
N TYR A 145 -32.83 -7.29 11.72
CA TYR A 145 -33.81 -7.92 10.83
C TYR A 145 -35.05 -8.30 11.63
N ASP A 146 -36.03 -7.40 11.64
CA ASP A 146 -37.40 -7.68 12.07
C ASP A 146 -38.23 -7.92 10.78
N PRO A 147 -38.59 -9.17 10.45
CA PRO A 147 -39.64 -9.42 9.49
C PRO A 147 -40.96 -9.48 10.26
N ASN A 148 -41.88 -8.57 9.94
CA ASN A 148 -43.31 -8.72 10.25
C ASN A 148 -43.78 -10.17 10.08
#